data_AF-A0A845KRH7-F1
#
_entry.id   AF-A0A845KRH7-F1
#
_cell.length_a   1.000
_cell.length_b   1.000
_cell.length_c   1.000
_cell.angle_alpha   90.00
_cell.angle_beta   90.00
_cell.angle_gamma   90.00
#
_symmetry.space_group_name_H-M   'P 1'
#
loop_
_entity.id
_entity.type
_entity.pdbx_description
1 polymer ?
#
loop_
_entity_poly.entity_id
_entity_poly.type
_entity_poly.pdbx_seq_one_letter_code
_entity_poly.pdbx_strand_id
1 'polypeptide(L)'
;MEHSTDEVSEVCKSERIQKMHRRICQIKASEKTEVKYMQSWEEKILIKQEGIAEGILEGKLEEKQELMRKLSNKFSIEQIAEMLEIDISEVENIIKELAK
;
A
#
# COMPACT_ATOMS: atom_id res chain seq x y z
N MET A 1 18.38 -20.84 26.93
CA MET A 1 17.15 -20.25 27.49
C MET A 1 17.55 -19.03 28.30
N GLU A 2 16.85 -17.90 28.17
CA GLU A 2 17.05 -16.77 29.10
C GLU A 2 16.50 -17.17 30.48
N HIS A 3 17.33 -17.13 31.52
CA HIS A 3 16.98 -17.57 32.88
C HIS A 3 16.53 -16.42 33.81
N SER A 4 16.31 -15.22 33.26
CA SER A 4 15.93 -14.01 34.00
C SER A 4 14.52 -13.59 33.61
N THR A 5 13.55 -14.43 33.95
CA THR A 5 12.12 -14.14 33.79
C THR A 5 11.64 -13.19 34.88
N ASP A 6 10.51 -12.50 34.64
CA ASP A 6 9.89 -11.59 35.61
C ASP A 6 9.70 -12.26 36.98
N GLU A 7 9.25 -13.52 36.98
CA GLU A 7 9.05 -14.36 38.18
C GLU A 7 10.32 -14.56 39.02
N VAL A 8 11.48 -14.78 38.38
CA VAL A 8 12.76 -14.98 39.07
C VAL A 8 13.31 -13.65 39.59
N SER A 9 13.01 -12.55 38.90
CA SER A 9 13.45 -11.20 39.29
C SER A 9 12.71 -10.67 40.52
N GLU A 10 11.42 -11.00 40.69
CA GLU A 10 10.61 -10.55 41.81
C GLU A 10 11.01 -11.21 43.14
N VAL A 11 11.42 -12.48 43.08
CA VAL A 11 11.91 -13.24 44.24
C VAL A 11 13.36 -12.85 44.61
N CYS A 12 14.09 -12.18 43.71
CA CYS A 12 15.49 -11.80 43.93
C CYS A 12 15.62 -10.61 44.89
N LYS A 13 16.33 -10.78 46.00
CA LYS A 13 16.57 -9.72 47.01
C LYS A 13 17.60 -8.66 46.60
N SER A 14 18.29 -8.83 45.48
CA SER A 14 19.35 -7.92 45.05
C SER A 14 18.79 -6.70 44.31
N GLU A 15 18.89 -5.53 44.92
CA GLU A 15 18.44 -4.26 44.31
C GLU A 15 19.09 -3.99 42.95
N ARG A 16 20.37 -4.35 42.78
CA ARG A 16 21.09 -4.15 41.52
C ARG A 16 20.47 -4.99 40.40
N ILE A 17 20.09 -6.23 40.71
CA ILE A 17 19.47 -7.16 39.75
C ILE A 17 18.06 -6.68 39.40
N GLN A 18 17.27 -6.24 40.38
CA GLN A 18 15.93 -5.68 40.13
C GLN A 18 15.98 -4.42 39.24
N LYS A 19 16.94 -3.52 39.49
CA LYS A 19 17.14 -2.31 38.65
C LYS A 19 17.54 -2.67 37.22
N MET A 20 18.44 -3.63 37.04
CA MET A 20 18.80 -4.13 35.71
C MET A 20 17.61 -4.76 35.00
N HIS A 21 16.84 -5.60 35.69
CA HIS A 21 15.66 -6.26 35.13
C HIS A 21 14.62 -5.25 34.63
N ARG A 22 14.30 -4.23 35.44
CA ARG A 22 13.39 -3.15 35.02
C ARG A 22 13.85 -2.43 33.75
N ARG A 23 15.16 -2.14 33.63
CA ARG A 23 15.72 -1.51 32.43
C ARG A 23 15.59 -2.42 31.20
N ILE A 24 15.87 -3.72 31.36
CA ILE A 24 15.72 -4.69 30.28
C ILE A 24 14.26 -4.79 29.85
N CYS A 25 13.30 -4.84 30.78
CA CYS A 25 11.88 -4.87 30.45
C CYS A 25 11.42 -3.59 29.72
N GLN A 26 11.92 -2.41 30.13
CA GLN A 26 11.65 -1.15 29.43
C GLN A 26 12.20 -1.17 28.00
N ILE A 27 13.45 -1.61 27.80
CA ILE A 27 14.06 -1.70 26.47
C ILE A 27 13.28 -2.67 25.58
N LYS A 28 12.94 -3.86 26.09
CA LYS A 28 12.11 -4.85 25.37
C LYS A 28 10.73 -4.29 25.01
N ALA A 29 10.13 -3.48 25.88
CA ALA A 29 8.84 -2.83 25.61
C ALA A 29 8.98 -1.73 24.53
N SER A 30 10.05 -0.94 24.58
CA SER A 30 10.39 0.05 23.56
C SER A 30 10.64 -0.60 22.21
N GLU A 31 11.45 -1.66 22.14
CA GLU A 31 11.71 -2.43 20.92
C GLU A 31 10.42 -2.98 20.31
N LYS A 32 9.54 -3.58 21.13
CA LYS A 32 8.22 -4.03 20.66
C LYS A 32 7.39 -2.89 20.08
N THR A 33 7.54 -1.67 20.61
CA THR A 33 6.82 -0.48 20.12
C THR A 33 7.42 0.02 18.81
N GLU A 34 8.74 0.06 18.70
CA GLU A 34 9.46 0.45 17.48
C GLU A 34 9.19 -0.51 16.33
N VAL A 35 9.17 -1.82 16.59
CA VAL A 35 8.80 -2.85 15.59
C VAL A 35 7.36 -2.64 15.12
N LYS A 36 6.41 -2.41 16.03
CA LYS A 36 5.02 -2.11 15.65
C LYS A 36 4.93 -0.84 14.80
N TYR A 37 5.69 0.18 15.13
CA TYR A 37 5.72 1.41 14.34
C TYR A 37 6.22 1.15 12.92
N MET A 38 7.30 0.37 12.76
CA MET A 38 7.84 -0.01 11.47
C MET A 38 6.83 -0.82 10.65
N GLN A 39 6.21 -1.84 11.26
CA GLN A 39 5.18 -2.66 10.61
C GLN A 39 4.00 -1.80 10.12
N SER A 40 3.47 -0.93 10.99
CA SER A 40 2.37 -0.04 10.59
C SER A 40 2.79 0.98 9.52
N TRP A 41 4.06 1.35 9.45
CA TRP A 41 4.58 2.22 8.40
C TRP A 41 4.67 1.48 7.06
N GLU A 42 5.19 0.24 7.06
CA GLU A 42 5.22 -0.65 5.89
C GLU A 42 3.80 -0.93 5.37
N GLU A 43 2.84 -1.24 6.25
CA GLU A 43 1.43 -1.43 5.89
C GLU A 43 0.85 -0.17 5.20
N LYS A 44 1.12 1.02 5.74
CA LYS A 44 0.65 2.28 5.14
C LYS A 44 1.23 2.52 3.75
N ILE A 45 2.51 2.18 3.55
CA ILE A 45 3.16 2.30 2.24
C ILE A 45 2.52 1.33 1.26
N LEU A 46 2.30 0.09 1.68
CA LEU A 46 1.68 -0.93 0.84
C LEU A 46 0.28 -0.51 0.39
N ILE A 47 -0.58 -0.10 1.33
CA ILE A 47 -1.94 0.39 1.04
C ILE A 47 -1.89 1.58 0.07
N LYS A 48 -0.95 2.51 0.24
CA LYS A 48 -0.82 3.65 -0.67
C LYS A 48 -0.42 3.22 -2.08
N GLN A 49 0.50 2.26 -2.20
CA GLN A 49 0.90 1.72 -3.50
C GLN A 49 -0.24 0.97 -4.18
N GLU A 50 -0.97 0.14 -3.42
CA GLU A 50 -2.14 -0.59 -3.89
C GLU A 50 -3.24 0.37 -4.35
N GLY A 51 -3.57 1.39 -3.55
CA GLY A 51 -4.57 2.40 -3.94
C GLY A 51 -4.18 3.21 -5.18
N ILE A 52 -2.89 3.48 -5.40
CA ILE A 52 -2.42 4.11 -6.65
C ILE A 52 -2.60 3.15 -7.83
N ALA A 53 -2.26 1.87 -7.65
CA ALA A 53 -2.41 0.86 -8.70
C ALA A 53 -3.89 0.63 -9.06
N GLU A 54 -4.76 0.53 -8.06
CA GLU A 54 -6.22 0.44 -8.22
C GLU A 54 -6.77 1.66 -8.95
N GLY A 55 -6.40 2.88 -8.53
CA GLY A 55 -6.86 4.10 -9.19
C GLY A 55 -6.41 4.21 -10.65
N ILE A 56 -5.19 3.76 -10.99
CA ILE A 56 -4.73 3.71 -12.38
C ILE A 56 -5.55 2.69 -13.19
N LEU A 57 -5.86 1.53 -12.61
CA LEU A 57 -6.66 0.51 -13.27
C LEU A 57 -8.11 0.95 -13.49
N GLU A 58 -8.71 1.59 -12.49
CA GLU A 58 -10.07 2.12 -12.55
C GLU A 58 -10.17 3.24 -13.59
N GLY A 59 -9.25 4.20 -13.58
CA GLY A 59 -9.21 5.27 -14.59
C GLY A 59 -9.08 4.73 -16.02
N LYS A 60 -8.21 3.73 -16.25
CA LYS A 60 -8.09 3.07 -17.56
C LYS A 60 -9.37 2.34 -17.96
N LEU A 61 -10.10 1.77 -17.02
CA LEU A 61 -11.37 1.10 -17.29
C LEU A 61 -12.46 2.11 -17.67
N GLU A 62 -12.54 3.22 -16.96
CA GLU A 62 -13.45 4.33 -17.27
C GLU A 62 -13.16 4.91 -18.66
N GLU A 63 -11.90 5.16 -19.00
CA GLU A 63 -11.48 5.61 -20.33
C GLU A 63 -11.92 4.63 -21.43
N LYS A 64 -11.69 3.32 -21.22
CA LYS A 64 -12.13 2.27 -22.16
C LYS A 64 -13.65 2.24 -22.33
N GLN A 65 -14.41 2.40 -21.24
CA GLN A 65 -15.88 2.46 -21.29
C GLN A 65 -16.40 3.70 -22.03
N GLU A 66 -15.82 4.87 -21.77
CA GLU A 66 -16.17 6.12 -22.44
C GLU A 66 -15.89 6.03 -23.95
N LEU A 67 -14.74 5.46 -24.32
CA LEU A 67 -14.35 5.23 -25.71
C LEU A 67 -15.29 4.24 -26.40
N MET A 68 -15.68 3.14 -25.74
CA MET A 68 -16.69 2.18 -26.24
C MET A 68 -18.05 2.86 -26.45
N ARG A 69 -18.47 3.73 -25.55
CA ARG A 69 -19.72 4.51 -25.67
C ARG A 69 -19.69 5.44 -26.87
N LYS A 70 -18.57 6.15 -27.09
CA LYS A 70 -18.38 7.05 -28.23
C LYS A 70 -18.30 6.28 -29.56
N LEU A 71 -17.63 5.13 -29.60
CA LEU A 71 -17.65 4.25 -30.78
C LEU A 71 -19.05 3.73 -31.12
N SER A 72 -19.84 3.36 -30.10
CA SER A 72 -21.23 2.91 -30.28
C SER A 72 -22.13 4.01 -30.87
N ASN A 73 -21.82 5.27 -30.58
CA ASN A 73 -22.50 6.44 -31.12
C ASN A 73 -22.01 6.83 -32.54
N LYS A 74 -21.19 6.00 -33.20
CA LYS A 74 -20.67 6.19 -34.56
C LYS A 74 -19.82 7.47 -34.76
N PHE A 75 -19.16 7.96 -33.72
CA PHE A 75 -18.18 9.03 -33.87
C PHE A 75 -16.94 8.53 -34.65
N SER A 76 -16.33 9.42 -35.43
CA SER A 76 -15.05 9.15 -36.10
C SER A 76 -13.90 9.12 -35.10
N ILE A 77 -12.79 8.48 -35.46
CA ILE A 77 -11.61 8.35 -34.60
C ILE A 77 -11.03 9.74 -34.29
N GLU A 78 -11.02 10.65 -35.27
CA GLU A 78 -10.55 12.03 -35.08
C GLU A 78 -11.43 12.81 -34.09
N GLN A 79 -12.75 12.66 -34.17
CA GLN A 79 -13.69 13.31 -33.24
C GLN A 79 -13.56 12.73 -31.83
N ILE A 80 -13.34 11.42 -31.71
CA ILE A 80 -13.14 10.77 -30.40
C ILE A 80 -11.85 11.27 -29.75
N ALA A 81 -10.75 11.34 -30.52
CA ALA A 81 -9.47 11.87 -30.07
C ALA A 81 -9.61 13.33 -29.61
N GLU A 82 -10.26 14.18 -30.40
CA GLU A 82 -10.52 15.59 -30.04
C GLU A 82 -11.39 15.71 -28.77
N MET A 83 -12.47 14.93 -28.65
CA MET A 83 -13.36 14.98 -27.49
C MET A 83 -12.78 14.35 -26.21
N LEU A 84 -11.76 13.50 -26.33
CA LEU A 84 -11.08 12.87 -25.19
C LEU A 84 -9.73 13.54 -24.90
N GLU A 85 -9.31 14.53 -25.69
CA GLU A 85 -8.01 15.20 -25.59
C GLU A 85 -6.82 14.22 -25.56
N ILE A 86 -6.94 13.13 -26.32
CA ILE A 86 -5.93 12.08 -26.46
C ILE A 86 -5.44 11.99 -27.89
N ASP A 87 -4.23 11.46 -28.07
CA ASP A 87 -3.66 11.28 -29.41
C ASP A 87 -4.42 10.21 -30.20
N ILE A 88 -4.53 10.40 -31.52
CA ILE A 88 -5.17 9.44 -32.44
C ILE A 88 -4.52 8.05 -32.31
N SER A 89 -3.19 8.00 -32.12
CA SER A 89 -2.45 6.75 -31.91
C SER A 89 -2.85 6.02 -30.64
N GLU A 90 -3.22 6.73 -29.57
CA GLU A 90 -3.68 6.11 -28.33
C GLU A 90 -5.08 5.50 -28.50
N VAL A 91 -5.98 6.20 -29.20
CA VAL A 91 -7.29 5.67 -29.58
C VAL A 91 -7.14 4.38 -30.38
N GLU A 92 -6.26 4.36 -31.39
CA GLU A 92 -5.99 3.16 -32.18
C GLU A 92 -5.41 2.00 -31.35
N ASN A 93 -4.50 2.29 -30.42
CA ASN A 93 -3.93 1.28 -29.53
C ASN A 93 -4.99 0.68 -28.61
N ILE A 94 -5.87 1.50 -28.03
CA ILE A 94 -6.98 1.03 -27.19
C ILE A 94 -7.93 0.14 -28.00
N ILE A 95 -8.27 0.54 -29.22
CA ILE A 95 -9.12 -0.27 -30.12
C ILE A 95 -8.44 -1.62 -30.43
N LYS A 96 -7.14 -1.63 -30.73
CA LYS A 96 -6.36 -2.87 -30.95
C LYS A 96 -6.34 -3.77 -29.72
N GLU A 97 -6.24 -3.20 -28.52
CA GLU A 97 -6.33 -3.96 -27.27
C GLU A 97 -7.73 -4.54 -27.03
N LEU A 98 -8.80 -3.80 -27.36
CA LEU A 98 -10.19 -4.26 -27.21
C LEU A 98 -10.57 -5.35 -28.23
N ALA A 99 -9.93 -5.36 -29.40
CA ALA A 99 -10.18 -6.34 -30.45
C ALA A 99 -9.39 -7.66 -30.29
N LYS A 100 -8.53 -7.76 -29.27
CA LYS A 100 -7.69 -8.92 -28.97
C LYS A 100 -8.36 -9.85 -27.97
#